data_AF-A0A2G6DV89-F1
#
_entry.id   AF-A0A2G6DV89-F1
#
_cell.length_a   1.000
_cell.length_b   1.000
_cell.length_c   1.000
_cell.angle_alpha   90.00
_cell.angle_beta   90.00
_cell.angle_gamma   90.00
#
_symmetry.space_group_name_H-M   'P 1'
#
loop_
_entity.id
_entity.type
_entity.pdbx_description
1 polymer ?
#
loop_
_entity_poly.entity_id
_entity_poly.type
_entity_poly.pdbx_seq_one_letter_code
_entity_poly.pdbx_strand_id
1 'polypeptide(L)'
;MRRNDLPPPAVSGVRVIRLPSVYPVYARGFGASLAAVDAWVEGLPGVTTLGRAGLFAHDNTHHALVMGQAFARCLRPDATIDAAAWQAERDSFRGHVVED
;
A
#
# COMPACT_ATOMS: atom_id res chain seq x y z
N MET A 1 38.96 -11.21 -6.53
CA MET A 1 38.59 -9.79 -6.73
C MET A 1 38.70 -9.11 -5.37
N ARG A 2 39.71 -8.24 -5.16
CA ARG A 2 40.01 -7.65 -3.85
C ARG A 2 39.05 -6.48 -3.59
N ARG A 3 38.35 -6.57 -2.46
CA ARG A 3 37.41 -5.58 -1.91
C ARG A 3 38.19 -4.29 -1.66
N ASN A 4 37.84 -3.22 -2.39
CA ASN A 4 38.44 -1.87 -2.42
C ASN A 4 39.32 -1.51 -1.20
N ASP A 5 40.57 -1.07 -1.44
CA ASP A 5 41.61 -0.62 -0.46
C ASP A 5 41.23 0.63 0.36
N LEU A 6 39.95 0.79 0.69
CA LEU A 6 39.45 1.83 1.54
C LEU A 6 39.60 1.42 3.02
N PRO A 7 39.99 2.34 3.91
CA PRO A 7 39.97 2.08 5.34
C PRO A 7 38.53 1.73 5.78
N PRO A 8 38.37 0.81 6.75
CA PRO A 8 37.05 0.50 7.26
C PRO A 8 36.38 1.77 7.82
N PRO A 9 35.08 1.99 7.56
CA PRO A 9 34.40 3.18 8.05
C PRO A 9 34.38 3.20 9.58
N ALA A 10 34.66 4.36 10.17
CA ALA A 10 34.49 4.57 11.60
C ALA A 10 32.98 4.70 11.90
N VAL A 11 32.41 3.71 12.59
CA VAL A 11 30.99 3.70 12.94
C VAL A 11 30.74 4.67 14.10
N SER A 12 30.02 5.77 13.84
CA SER A 12 29.67 6.78 14.85
C SER A 12 28.38 6.50 15.61
N GLY A 13 27.54 5.58 15.11
CA GLY A 13 26.29 5.19 15.77
C GLY A 13 25.52 4.13 14.99
N VAL A 14 24.68 3.38 15.69
CA VAL A 14 23.79 2.34 15.13
C VAL A 14 22.38 2.55 15.67
N ARG A 15 21.38 2.54 14.77
CA ARG A 15 19.97 2.54 15.14
C ARG A 15 19.26 1.36 14.49
N VAL A 16 18.49 0.63 15.29
CA VAL A 16 17.60 -0.44 14.82
C VAL A 16 16.17 -0.01 15.12
N ILE A 17 15.33 -0.01 14.09
CA ILE A 17 13.88 0.19 14.23
C ILE A 17 13.22 -1.07 13.71
N ARG A 18 12.41 -1.71 14.57
CA ARG A 18 11.59 -2.86 14.19
C ARG A 18 10.15 -2.40 14.06
N LEU A 19 9.58 -2.58 12.88
CA LEU A 19 8.20 -2.26 12.59
C LEU A 19 7.47 -3.57 12.26
N PRO A 20 6.37 -3.91 12.96
CA PRO A 20 5.71 -5.21 12.79
C PRO A 20 4.94 -5.34 11.47
N SER A 21 4.61 -4.23 10.81
CA SER A 21 3.67 -4.19 9.68
C SER A 21 4.24 -3.44 8.47
N VAL A 22 5.45 -3.79 8.04
CA VAL A 22 6.11 -3.12 6.89
C VAL A 22 5.66 -3.68 5.56
N TYR A 23 5.39 -4.99 5.49
CA TYR A 23 5.01 -5.69 4.27
C TYR A 23 3.76 -6.55 4.49
N PRO A 24 2.86 -6.62 3.49
CA PRO A 24 1.84 -7.64 3.43
C PRO A 24 2.50 -9.02 3.46
N VAL A 25 1.94 -9.94 4.24
CA VAL A 25 2.37 -11.33 4.27
C VAL A 25 1.20 -12.18 3.77
N TYR A 26 1.37 -12.79 2.60
CA TYR A 26 0.37 -13.64 1.97
C TYR A 26 0.34 -15.04 2.60
N ALA A 27 -0.02 -15.08 3.88
CA ALA A 27 -0.28 -16.34 4.57
C ALA A 27 -1.49 -17.06 3.95
N ARG A 28 -1.58 -18.38 4.15
CA ARG A 28 -2.75 -19.15 3.68
C ARG A 28 -4.03 -18.54 4.24
N GLY A 29 -5.00 -18.29 3.37
CA GLY A 29 -6.28 -17.68 3.73
C GLY A 29 -6.30 -16.15 3.72
N PHE A 30 -5.18 -15.47 3.44
CA PHE A 30 -5.14 -13.99 3.47
C PHE A 30 -6.21 -13.35 2.57
N GLY A 31 -6.50 -13.92 1.41
CA GLY A 31 -7.49 -13.37 0.48
C GLY A 31 -8.90 -13.36 1.06
N ALA A 32 -9.29 -14.39 1.82
CA ALA A 32 -10.58 -14.44 2.51
C ALA A 32 -10.64 -13.42 3.66
N SER A 33 -9.55 -13.31 4.43
CA SER A 33 -9.45 -12.30 5.49
C SER A 33 -9.51 -10.88 4.93
N LEU A 34 -8.82 -10.61 3.82
CA LEU A 34 -8.83 -9.32 3.15
C LEU A 34 -10.22 -9.00 2.62
N ALA A 35 -10.88 -9.95 1.94
CA ALA A 35 -12.23 -9.76 1.43
C ALA A 35 -13.25 -9.47 2.54
N ALA A 36 -13.11 -10.10 3.72
CA ALA A 36 -13.98 -9.83 4.86
C ALA A 36 -13.81 -8.41 5.41
N VAL A 37 -12.56 -7.92 5.50
CA VAL A 37 -12.28 -6.52 5.89
C VAL A 37 -12.81 -5.56 4.84
N ASP A 38 -12.59 -5.86 3.56
CA ASP A 38 -13.01 -5.02 2.44
C ASP A 38 -14.54 -4.84 2.43
N ALA A 39 -15.29 -5.94 2.54
CA ALA A 39 -16.76 -5.91 2.61
C ALA A 39 -17.28 -5.13 3.83
N TRP A 40 -16.56 -5.20 4.96
CA TRP A 40 -16.92 -4.40 6.14
C TRP A 40 -16.69 -2.91 5.91
N VAL A 41 -15.55 -2.53 5.31
CA VAL A 41 -15.23 -1.13 4.97
C VAL A 41 -16.22 -0.55 3.97
N GLU A 42 -16.63 -1.32 2.95
CA GLU A 42 -17.63 -0.89 1.96
C GLU A 42 -18.99 -0.52 2.59
N GLY A 43 -19.30 -1.08 3.76
CA GLY A 43 -20.50 -0.72 4.52
C GLY A 43 -20.38 0.59 5.30
N LEU A 44 -19.19 1.20 5.40
CA LEU A 44 -18.94 2.41 6.18
C LEU A 44 -19.06 3.68 5.30
N PRO A 45 -19.98 4.61 5.61
CA PRO A 45 -20.11 5.85 4.86
C PRO A 45 -18.84 6.70 4.91
N GLY A 46 -18.33 7.11 3.75
CA GLY A 46 -17.19 8.03 3.65
C GLY A 46 -15.83 7.43 4.05
N VAL A 47 -15.74 6.12 4.23
CA VAL A 47 -14.49 5.42 4.56
C VAL A 47 -14.05 4.58 3.37
N THR A 48 -12.74 4.55 3.12
CA THR A 48 -12.15 3.59 2.18
C THR A 48 -10.72 3.20 2.55
N THR A 49 -10.19 2.19 1.88
CA THR A 49 -8.82 1.69 2.05
C THR A 49 -7.99 1.93 0.81
N LEU A 50 -6.72 2.31 0.98
CA LEU A 50 -5.76 2.49 -0.10
C LEU A 50 -4.33 2.12 0.34
N GLY A 51 -3.44 1.96 -0.63
CA GLY A 51 -2.01 1.72 -0.40
C GLY A 51 -1.68 0.34 0.17
N ARG A 52 -0.40 0.15 0.51
CA ARG A 52 0.19 -1.13 0.89
C ARG A 52 -0.60 -1.92 1.93
N ALA A 53 -0.97 -1.29 3.06
CA ALA A 53 -1.69 -1.98 4.13
C ALA A 53 -3.20 -2.05 3.88
N GLY A 54 -3.79 -1.04 3.22
CA GLY A 54 -5.22 -0.96 2.97
C GLY A 54 -5.69 -1.93 1.88
N LEU A 55 -4.93 -2.04 0.79
CA LEU A 55 -5.21 -2.99 -0.30
C LEU A 55 -4.40 -4.29 -0.17
N PHE A 56 -3.55 -4.39 0.84
CA PHE A 56 -2.63 -5.52 1.06
C PHE A 56 -1.71 -5.79 -0.15
N ALA A 57 -1.36 -4.75 -0.90
CA ALA A 57 -0.50 -4.80 -2.07
C ALA A 57 0.96 -4.49 -1.71
N HIS A 58 1.94 -5.07 -2.43
CA HIS A 58 3.37 -4.81 -2.20
C HIS A 58 3.83 -3.47 -2.78
N ASP A 59 3.13 -2.37 -2.49
CA ASP A 59 3.40 -1.07 -3.10
C ASP A 59 4.55 -0.30 -2.44
N ASN A 60 5.25 0.52 -3.21
CA ASN A 60 6.12 1.58 -2.71
C ASN A 60 5.38 2.91 -2.49
N THR A 61 6.03 3.85 -1.81
CA THR A 61 5.44 5.17 -1.47
C THR A 61 4.88 5.88 -2.69
N HIS A 62 5.54 5.77 -3.85
CA HIS A 62 5.07 6.43 -5.06
C HIS A 62 3.72 5.86 -5.56
N HIS A 63 3.52 4.53 -5.50
CA HIS A 63 2.23 3.92 -5.83
C HIS A 63 1.14 4.36 -4.85
N ALA A 64 1.44 4.43 -3.55
CA ALA A 64 0.47 4.90 -2.55
C ALA A 64 0.04 6.36 -2.80
N LEU A 65 0.96 7.23 -3.25
CA LEU A 65 0.63 8.60 -3.64
C LEU A 65 -0.24 8.65 -4.90
N VAL A 66 0.08 7.83 -5.91
CA VAL A 66 -0.75 7.70 -7.13
C VAL A 66 -2.15 7.21 -6.80
N MET A 67 -2.29 6.23 -5.89
CA MET A 67 -3.60 5.77 -5.40
C MET A 67 -4.37 6.89 -4.71
N GLY A 68 -3.71 7.70 -3.88
CA GLY A 68 -4.34 8.87 -3.25
C GLY A 68 -4.87 9.87 -4.27
N GLN A 69 -4.10 10.13 -5.33
CA GLN A 69 -4.55 10.99 -6.44
C GLN A 69 -5.71 10.38 -7.23
N ALA A 70 -5.69 9.06 -7.43
CA ALA A 70 -6.79 8.33 -8.06
C ALA A 70 -8.08 8.42 -7.25
N PHE A 71 -7.98 8.16 -5.93
CA PHE A 71 -9.11 8.30 -5.03
C PHE A 71 -9.69 9.72 -5.03
N ALA A 72 -8.84 10.76 -5.06
CA ALA A 72 -9.31 12.14 -5.14
C ALA A 72 -10.15 12.43 -6.40
N ARG A 73 -9.88 11.76 -7.53
CA ARG A 73 -10.70 11.86 -8.75
C ARG A 73 -12.03 11.12 -8.64
N CYS A 74 -12.16 10.19 -7.71
CA CYS A 74 -13.40 9.46 -7.43
C CYS A 74 -14.32 10.23 -6.46
N LEU A 75 -13.91 11.40 -5.95
CA LEU A 75 -14.77 12.24 -5.13
C LEU A 75 -15.72 13.07 -6.01
N ARG A 76 -16.99 13.06 -5.64
CA ARG A 76 -18.03 13.91 -6.23
C ARG A 76 -17.93 15.34 -5.68
N PRO A 77 -18.56 16.35 -6.32
CA PRO A 77 -18.55 17.73 -5.84
C PRO A 77 -19.09 17.91 -4.41
N ASP A 78 -19.94 17.00 -3.94
CA ASP A 78 -20.48 16.97 -2.58
C ASP A 78 -19.59 16.17 -1.58
N ALA A 79 -18.37 15.84 -1.99
CA ALA A 79 -17.38 15.03 -1.27
C ALA A 79 -17.82 13.57 -1.00
N THR A 80 -18.90 13.09 -1.62
CA THR A 80 -19.25 11.67 -1.57
C THR A 80 -18.34 10.85 -2.50
N ILE A 81 -18.11 9.59 -2.14
CA ILE A 81 -17.27 8.68 -2.93
C ILE A 81 -18.11 8.10 -4.07
N ASP A 82 -17.64 8.23 -5.31
CA ASP A 82 -18.12 7.42 -6.42
C ASP A 82 -17.56 6.00 -6.29
N ALA A 83 -18.34 5.12 -5.67
CA ALA A 83 -17.92 3.75 -5.35
C ALA A 83 -17.56 2.93 -6.60
N ALA A 84 -18.26 3.13 -7.71
CA ALA A 84 -18.00 2.40 -8.95
C ALA A 84 -16.68 2.86 -9.60
N ALA A 85 -16.46 4.18 -9.67
CA ALA A 85 -15.20 4.73 -10.17
C ALA A 85 -14.02 4.31 -9.28
N TRP A 86 -14.21 4.32 -7.96
CA TRP A 86 -13.18 3.90 -7.03
C TRP A 86 -12.87 2.40 -7.16
N GLN A 87 -13.89 1.55 -7.30
CA GLN A 87 -13.67 0.13 -7.51
C GLN A 87 -12.90 -0.17 -8.80
N ALA A 88 -13.19 0.57 -9.88
CA ALA A 88 -12.44 0.43 -11.14
C ALA A 88 -10.96 0.84 -11.00
N GLU A 89 -10.67 1.93 -10.27
CA GLU A 89 -9.28 2.32 -9.96
C GLU A 89 -8.59 1.24 -9.10
N ARG A 90 -9.25 0.70 -8.07
CA ARG A 90 -8.73 -0.41 -7.25
C ARG A 90 -8.38 -1.64 -8.09
N ASP A 91 -9.23 -1.99 -9.05
CA ASP A 91 -9.00 -3.13 -9.96
C ASP A 91 -7.80 -2.90 -10.89
N SER A 92 -7.60 -1.65 -11.34
CA SER A 92 -6.38 -1.26 -12.07
C SER A 92 -5.12 -1.48 -11.21
N PHE A 93 -5.16 -1.12 -9.92
CA PHE A 93 -4.03 -1.32 -9.01
C PHE A 93 -3.73 -2.79 -8.68
N ARG A 94 -4.72 -3.70 -8.77
CA ARG A 94 -4.51 -5.15 -8.57
C ARG A 94 -3.58 -5.77 -9.61
N GLY A 95 -3.47 -5.14 -10.78
CA GLY A 95 -2.56 -5.56 -11.86
C GLY A 95 -1.15 -4.99 -11.76
N HIS A 96 -0.90 -4.01 -10.87
CA HIS A 96 0.45 -3.47 -10.69
C HIS A 96 1.33 -4.52 -10.04
N VAL A 97 2.30 -4.99 -10.81
CA VAL A 97 3.45 -5.71 -10.29
C VAL A 97 4.41 -4.65 -9.73
N VAL A 98 5.10 -4.98 -8.63
CA VAL A 98 6.16 -4.12 -8.10
C VAL A 98 7.23 -3.96 -9.18
N GLU A 99 7.29 -2.77 -9.76
CA GLU A 99 8.34 -2.37 -10.69
C GLU A 99 9.25 -1.38 -9.96
N ASP A 100 10.44 -1.83 -9.60
CA ASP A 100 11.57 -0.99 -9.17
C ASP A 100 12.75 -1.18 -10.13
#